data_AF-A0A1Q3M4X6-F1
#
_entry.id   AF-A0A1Q3M4X6-F1
#
_cell.length_a   1.000
_cell.length_b   1.000
_cell.length_c   1.000
_cell.angle_alpha   90.00
_cell.angle_beta   90.00
_cell.angle_gamma   90.00
#
_symmetry.space_group_name_H-M   'P 1'
#
loop_
_entity.id
_entity.type
_entity.pdbx_description
1 polymer ?
#
loop_
_entity_poly.entity_id
_entity_poly.type
_entity_poly.pdbx_seq_one_letter_code
_entity_poly.pdbx_strand_id
1 'polypeptide(L)'
;IGLTLLQHSLPNLIQLIQYIGASYLIYIGYRTFTQTPILLDENSNRMTRWHAIKYGFFTNSLNPKTTLFVMSIYSQLLITSSNSLHKLIAYGFFISSSHLAWFCLVAIFCSTPIIRNKILTQQVRINRMIGCILIILGFSLFLTQL
;
A
#
# COMPACT_ATOMS: atom_id res chain seq x y z
N ILE A 1 17.17 10.60 4.48
CA ILE A 1 17.68 11.98 4.70
C ILE A 1 16.55 13.01 4.74
N GLY A 2 15.60 13.03 3.79
CA GLY A 2 14.46 13.97 3.84
C GLY A 2 13.57 13.86 5.09
N LEU A 3 13.14 12.64 5.45
CA LEU A 3 12.34 12.40 6.66
C LEU A 3 13.14 12.68 7.95
N THR A 4 14.44 12.35 7.96
CA THR A 4 15.33 12.57 9.12
C THR A 4 15.64 14.06 9.35
N LEU A 5 15.71 14.87 8.29
CA LEU A 5 15.83 16.33 8.40
C LEU A 5 14.53 16.95 8.92
N LEU A 6 13.37 16.50 8.42
CA LEU A 6 12.06 16.91 8.93
C LEU A 6 11.86 16.53 10.39
N GLN A 7 12.32 15.35 10.80
CA GLN A 7 12.27 14.88 12.18
C GLN A 7 13.14 15.74 13.11
N HIS A 8 14.27 16.25 12.62
CA HIS A 8 15.10 17.21 13.36
C HIS A 8 14.50 18.62 13.42
N SER A 9 13.87 19.10 12.34
CA SER A 9 13.34 20.46 12.26
C SER A 9 11.96 20.61 12.92
N LEU A 10 11.11 19.58 12.87
CA LEU A 10 9.72 19.61 13.37
C LEU A 10 9.35 18.30 14.09
N PRO A 11 10.01 17.95 15.20
CA PRO A 11 9.80 16.69 15.90
C PRO A 11 8.33 16.50 16.34
N ASN A 12 7.69 17.55 16.87
CA ASN A 12 6.31 17.49 17.35
C ASN A 12 5.30 17.19 16.23
N LEU A 13 5.52 17.70 15.02
CA LEU A 13 4.62 17.46 13.88
C LEU A 13 4.72 16.01 13.40
N ILE A 14 5.93 15.48 13.32
CA ILE A 14 6.16 14.09 12.94
C ILE A 14 5.56 13.14 13.99
N GLN A 15 5.74 13.44 15.28
CA GLN A 15 5.15 12.67 16.37
C GLN A 15 3.61 12.69 16.32
N LEU A 16 2.99 13.84 16.07
CA LEU A 16 1.52 13.94 15.89
C LEU A 16 1.03 13.08 14.72
N ILE A 17 1.70 13.16 13.57
CA ILE A 17 1.37 12.33 12.38
C ILE A 17 1.54 10.84 12.71
N GLN A 18 2.56 10.47 13.47
CA GLN A 18 2.81 9.08 13.88
C GLN A 18 1.75 8.57 14.85
N TYR A 19 1.29 9.37 15.82
CA TYR A 19 0.16 9.00 16.68
C TYR A 19 -1.14 8.80 15.90
N ILE A 20 -1.47 9.73 14.99
CA ILE A 20 -2.63 9.60 14.11
C ILE A 20 -2.50 8.32 13.26
N GLY A 21 -1.32 8.07 12.70
CA GLY A 21 -1.04 6.87 11.92
C GLY A 21 -1.19 5.58 12.73
N ALA A 22 -0.70 5.56 13.98
CA ALA A 22 -0.81 4.43 14.89
C ALA A 22 -2.26 4.10 15.22
N SER A 23 -3.04 5.11 15.64
CA SER A 23 -4.48 4.93 15.92
C SER A 23 -5.24 4.46 14.68
N TYR A 24 -4.92 5.01 13.51
CA TYR A 24 -5.55 4.60 12.25
C TYR A 24 -5.20 3.15 11.85
N LEU A 25 -3.95 2.73 12.03
CA LEU A 25 -3.52 1.34 11.79
C LEU A 25 -4.25 0.35 12.70
N ILE A 26 -4.39 0.68 13.99
CA ILE A 26 -5.15 -0.15 14.93
C ILE A 26 -6.62 -0.22 14.52
N TYR A 27 -7.22 0.92 14.15
CA TYR A 27 -8.62 0.98 13.71
C TYR A 27 -8.87 0.13 12.44
N ILE A 28 -8.04 0.28 11.41
CA ILE A 28 -8.13 -0.56 10.21
C ILE A 28 -7.89 -2.02 10.56
N GLY A 29 -6.84 -2.32 11.33
CA GLY A 29 -6.49 -3.68 11.72
C GLY A 29 -7.64 -4.37 12.44
N TYR A 30 -8.30 -3.69 13.38
CA TYR A 30 -9.50 -4.18 14.06
C TYR A 30 -10.66 -4.42 13.08
N ARG A 31 -10.98 -3.45 12.22
CA ARG A 31 -12.04 -3.61 11.21
C ARG A 31 -11.79 -4.79 10.28
N THR A 32 -10.55 -4.97 9.81
CA THR A 32 -10.16 -6.09 8.95
C THR A 32 -10.23 -7.42 9.72
N PHE A 33 -9.83 -7.44 10.99
CA PHE A 33 -9.91 -8.64 11.84
C PHE A 33 -11.36 -9.11 12.06
N THR A 34 -12.29 -8.18 12.22
CA THR A 34 -13.72 -8.46 12.43
C THR A 34 -14.51 -8.65 11.14
N GLN A 35 -13.87 -8.56 9.97
CA GLN A 35 -14.57 -8.59 8.69
C GLN A 35 -15.18 -9.99 8.42
N THR A 36 -16.47 -10.01 8.09
CA THR A 36 -17.20 -11.22 7.73
C THR A 36 -16.76 -11.74 6.34
N PRO A 37 -16.87 -13.06 6.09
CA PRO A 37 -16.56 -13.62 4.78
C PRO A 37 -17.43 -12.97 3.71
N ILE A 38 -16.82 -12.64 2.56
CA ILE A 38 -17.59 -12.18 1.41
C ILE A 38 -18.25 -13.41 0.79
N LEU A 39 -19.57 -13.51 0.92
CA LEU A 39 -20.35 -14.46 0.14
C LEU A 39 -20.35 -13.94 -1.31
N LEU A 40 -19.71 -14.69 -2.21
CA LEU A 40 -19.83 -14.39 -3.62
C LEU A 40 -21.23 -14.81 -4.09
N ASP A 41 -22.15 -13.86 -4.14
CA ASP A 41 -23.34 -14.04 -4.95
C ASP A 41 -22.91 -14.11 -6.42
N GLU A 42 -23.09 -15.26 -7.06
CA GLU A 42 -22.87 -15.42 -8.50
C GLU A 42 -23.78 -14.50 -9.34
N ASN A 43 -24.87 -13.99 -8.74
CA ASN A 43 -25.79 -13.01 -9.32
C ASN A 43 -25.44 -11.54 -9.00
N SER A 44 -24.38 -11.27 -8.22
CA SER A 44 -23.96 -9.89 -7.98
C SER A 44 -23.40 -9.30 -9.27
N ASN A 45 -24.00 -8.18 -9.68
CA ASN A 45 -23.74 -7.43 -10.90
C ASN A 45 -22.24 -7.43 -11.25
N ARG A 46 -21.84 -8.15 -12.30
CA ARG A 46 -20.43 -8.27 -12.72
C ARG A 46 -19.90 -6.86 -12.97
N MET A 47 -19.02 -6.38 -12.07
CA MET A 47 -18.33 -5.09 -12.24
C MET A 47 -17.77 -5.02 -13.66
N THR A 48 -18.22 -4.03 -14.44
CA THR A 48 -17.75 -3.90 -15.82
C THR A 48 -16.25 -3.65 -15.84
N ARG A 49 -15.55 -4.15 -16.86
CA ARG A 49 -14.08 -4.07 -16.97
C ARG A 49 -13.55 -2.65 -16.75
N TRP A 50 -14.25 -1.65 -17.28
CA TRP A 50 -13.94 -0.24 -17.10
C TRP A 50 -14.08 0.24 -15.66
N HIS A 51 -15.09 -0.22 -14.93
CA HIS A 51 -15.24 0.12 -13.51
C HIS A 51 -14.14 -0.54 -12.67
N ALA A 52 -13.75 -1.78 -12.97
CA ALA A 52 -12.64 -2.44 -12.29
C ALA A 52 -11.30 -1.70 -12.52
N ILE A 53 -11.03 -1.25 -13.75
CA ILE A 53 -9.84 -0.44 -14.07
C ILE A 53 -9.87 0.90 -13.32
N LYS A 54 -10.99 1.63 -13.37
CA LYS A 54 -11.13 2.90 -12.64
C LYS A 54 -10.93 2.70 -11.14
N TYR A 55 -11.59 1.70 -10.56
CA TYR A 55 -11.49 1.43 -9.12
C TYR A 55 -10.05 1.07 -8.73
N GLY A 56 -9.37 0.22 -9.50
CA GLY A 56 -7.95 -0.11 -9.30
C GLY A 56 -7.04 1.12 -9.45
N PHE A 57 -7.27 1.96 -10.45
CA PHE A 57 -6.50 3.19 -10.66
C PHE A 57 -6.65 4.17 -9.49
N PHE A 58 -7.87 4.48 -9.08
CA PHE A 58 -8.13 5.42 -7.99
C PHE A 58 -7.66 4.87 -6.65
N THR A 59 -7.89 3.59 -6.34
CA THR A 59 -7.43 2.99 -5.08
C THR A 59 -5.90 2.97 -4.97
N ASN A 60 -5.18 2.76 -6.08
CA ASN A 60 -3.72 2.83 -6.08
C ASN A 60 -3.19 4.28 -6.03
N SER A 61 -3.78 5.20 -6.81
CA SER A 61 -3.32 6.59 -6.89
C SER A 61 -3.66 7.41 -5.65
N LEU A 62 -4.76 7.08 -4.96
CA LEU A 62 -5.14 7.70 -3.68
C LEU A 62 -4.45 7.03 -2.48
N ASN A 63 -3.63 6.00 -2.68
CA ASN A 63 -2.88 5.38 -1.60
C ASN A 63 -1.65 6.28 -1.27
N PRO A 64 -1.70 7.05 -0.16
CA PRO A 64 -0.61 7.99 0.15
C PRO A 64 0.74 7.29 0.32
N LYS A 65 0.73 5.99 0.65
CA LYS A 65 1.94 5.17 0.77
C LYS A 65 2.69 5.04 -0.56
N THR A 66 1.96 4.83 -1.67
CA THR A 66 2.56 4.69 -3.00
C THR A 66 3.19 6.01 -3.43
N THR A 67 2.46 7.12 -3.24
CA THR A 67 2.93 8.47 -3.58
C THR A 67 4.18 8.86 -2.78
N LEU A 68 4.17 8.64 -1.46
CA LEU A 68 5.31 8.95 -0.60
C LEU A 68 6.55 8.11 -0.94
N PHE A 69 6.37 6.84 -1.27
CA PHE A 69 7.46 5.95 -1.68
C PHE A 69 8.14 6.43 -2.98
N VAL A 70 7.33 6.70 -4.02
CA VAL A 70 7.84 7.21 -5.30
C VAL A 70 8.54 8.54 -5.12
N MET A 71 7.96 9.46 -4.34
CA MET A 71 8.56 10.76 -4.03
C MET A 71 9.90 10.60 -3.30
N SER A 72 9.99 9.67 -2.34
CA SER A 72 11.24 9.39 -1.61
C SER A 72 12.33 8.84 -2.52
N ILE A 73 12.01 7.89 -3.40
CA ILE A 73 12.98 7.37 -4.39
C ILE A 73 13.43 8.49 -5.33
N TYR A 74 12.48 9.27 -5.85
CA TYR A 74 12.80 10.35 -6.78
C TYR A 74 13.68 11.42 -6.14
N SER A 75 13.40 11.80 -4.89
CA SER A 75 14.26 12.70 -4.11
C SER A 75 15.68 12.15 -3.98
N GLN A 76 15.84 10.86 -3.68
CA GLN A 76 17.17 10.24 -3.57
C GLN A 76 17.92 10.20 -4.91
N LEU A 77 17.22 9.99 -6.03
CA LEU A 77 17.81 9.96 -7.37
C LEU A 77 18.25 11.34 -7.87
N LEU A 78 17.48 12.39 -7.54
CA LEU A 78 17.75 13.78 -7.91
C LEU A 78 18.94 14.39 -7.17
N ILE A 79 19.21 13.96 -5.94
CA ILE A 79 20.31 14.49 -5.10
C ILE A 79 21.69 14.07 -5.65
N THR A 80 21.75 13.06 -6.53
CA THR A 80 22.99 12.73 -7.24
C THR A 80 23.22 13.77 -8.35
N SER A 81 23.99 14.81 -8.03
CA SER A 81 24.24 16.04 -8.79
C SER A 81 24.84 15.92 -10.21
N SER A 82 24.94 14.70 -10.76
CA SER A 82 25.57 14.42 -12.07
C SER A 82 24.64 13.71 -13.08
N ASN A 83 23.35 13.59 -12.77
CA ASN A 83 22.42 12.85 -13.61
C ASN A 83 21.85 13.73 -14.74
N SER A 84 22.30 13.46 -15.98
CA SER A 84 21.63 13.92 -17.21
C SER A 84 20.16 13.52 -17.20
N LEU A 85 19.28 14.40 -17.67
CA LEU A 85 17.82 14.21 -17.73
C LEU A 85 17.43 12.83 -18.32
N HIS A 86 18.21 12.33 -19.27
CA HIS A 86 18.05 11.01 -19.88
C HIS A 86 18.18 9.85 -18.87
N LYS A 87 19.13 9.93 -17.93
CA LYS A 87 19.32 8.89 -16.89
C LYS A 87 18.13 8.86 -15.93
N LEU A 88 17.60 10.02 -15.56
CA LEU A 88 16.44 10.12 -14.67
C LEU A 88 15.17 9.54 -15.31
N ILE A 89 14.94 9.82 -16.60
CA ILE A 89 13.86 9.20 -17.37
C ILE A 89 14.06 7.68 -17.46
N ALA A 90 15.27 7.21 -17.75
CA ALA A 90 15.57 5.78 -17.82
C ALA A 90 15.31 5.06 -16.49
N TYR A 91 15.72 5.64 -15.36
CA TYR A 91 15.42 5.09 -14.03
C TYR A 91 13.92 5.09 -13.73
N GLY A 92 13.21 6.19 -14.02
CA GLY A 92 11.76 6.26 -13.84
C GLY A 92 11.02 5.20 -14.66
N PHE A 93 11.43 5.03 -15.93
CA PHE A 93 10.86 4.02 -16.82
C PHE A 93 11.14 2.60 -16.32
N PHE A 94 12.37 2.31 -15.90
CA PHE A 94 12.74 1.00 -15.37
C PHE A 94 11.92 0.65 -14.12
N ILE A 95 11.86 1.56 -13.12
CA ILE A 95 11.10 1.35 -11.88
C ILE A 95 9.62 1.16 -12.18
N SER A 96 9.03 1.99 -13.05
CA SER A 96 7.63 1.88 -13.43
C SER A 96 7.33 0.57 -14.16
N SER A 97 8.20 0.14 -15.07
CA SER A 97 8.05 -1.11 -15.83
C SER A 97 8.17 -2.33 -14.90
N SER A 98 9.14 -2.34 -13.99
CA SER A 98 9.28 -3.39 -12.98
C SER A 98 8.05 -3.50 -12.08
N HIS A 99 7.51 -2.38 -11.60
CA HIS A 99 6.26 -2.37 -10.83
C HIS A 99 5.07 -2.86 -11.65
N LEU A 100 4.95 -2.43 -12.91
CA LEU A 100 3.89 -2.89 -13.79
C LEU A 100 3.98 -4.40 -14.02
N ALA A 101 5.16 -4.92 -14.33
CA ALA A 101 5.40 -6.35 -14.53
C ALA A 101 5.04 -7.15 -13.27
N TRP A 102 5.48 -6.69 -12.10
CA TRP A 102 5.15 -7.31 -10.82
C TRP A 102 3.64 -7.33 -10.55
N PHE A 103 2.94 -6.20 -10.71
CA PHE A 103 1.50 -6.14 -10.50
C PHE A 103 0.71 -6.97 -11.51
N CYS A 104 1.14 -7.00 -12.78
CA CYS A 104 0.54 -7.88 -13.78
C CYS A 104 0.70 -9.36 -13.40
N LEU A 105 1.87 -9.77 -12.93
CA LEU A 105 2.13 -11.14 -12.47
C LEU A 105 1.20 -11.49 -11.29
N VAL A 106 1.14 -10.63 -10.27
CA VAL A 106 0.26 -10.81 -9.11
C VAL A 106 -1.22 -10.84 -9.53
N ALA A 107 -1.63 -9.98 -10.47
CA ALA A 107 -3.00 -9.95 -10.97
C ALA A 107 -3.37 -11.25 -11.70
N ILE A 108 -2.49 -11.78 -12.55
CA ILE A 108 -2.69 -13.07 -13.25
C ILE A 108 -2.76 -14.21 -12.24
N PHE A 109 -1.85 -14.23 -11.27
CA PHE A 109 -1.81 -15.24 -10.21
C PHE A 109 -3.11 -15.23 -9.40
N CYS A 110 -3.56 -14.07 -8.92
CA CYS A 110 -4.80 -13.93 -8.15
C CYS A 110 -6.08 -14.11 -8.99
N SER A 111 -6.03 -13.88 -10.30
CA SER A 111 -7.18 -14.09 -11.21
C SER A 111 -7.36 -15.55 -11.61
N THR A 112 -6.38 -16.41 -11.32
CA THR A 112 -6.49 -17.85 -11.58
C THR A 112 -7.59 -18.44 -10.72
N PRO A 113 -8.59 -19.15 -11.28
CA PRO A 113 -9.81 -19.56 -10.57
C PRO A 113 -9.52 -20.43 -9.34
N ILE A 114 -8.49 -21.29 -9.42
CA ILE A 114 -8.05 -22.17 -8.32
C ILE A 114 -7.54 -21.33 -7.14
N ILE A 115 -6.70 -20.33 -7.41
CA ILE A 115 -6.10 -19.46 -6.39
C ILE A 115 -7.17 -18.53 -5.83
N ARG A 116 -7.99 -17.92 -6.70
CA ARG A 116 -9.11 -17.07 -6.31
C ARG A 116 -10.06 -17.78 -5.34
N ASN A 117 -10.51 -19.00 -5.65
CA ASN A 117 -11.42 -19.74 -4.78
C ASN A 117 -10.75 -20.14 -3.46
N LYS A 118 -9.45 -20.45 -3.47
CA LYS A 118 -8.70 -20.74 -2.23
C LYS A 118 -8.54 -19.50 -1.35
N ILE A 119 -8.29 -18.34 -1.95
CA ILE A 119 -8.24 -17.04 -1.25
C ILE A 119 -9.59 -16.72 -0.62
N LEU A 120 -10.69 -16.93 -1.35
CA LEU A 120 -12.04 -16.64 -0.85
C LEU A 120 -12.46 -17.58 0.29
N THR A 121 -12.18 -18.87 0.17
CA THR A 121 -12.47 -19.85 1.25
C THR A 121 -11.63 -19.59 2.50
N GLN A 122 -10.41 -19.07 2.35
CA GLN A 122 -9.53 -18.72 3.47
C GLN A 122 -9.55 -17.22 3.83
N GLN A 123 -10.47 -16.44 3.24
CA GLN A 123 -10.46 -14.99 3.34
C GLN A 123 -10.51 -14.50 4.78
N VAL A 124 -11.32 -15.14 5.63
CA VAL A 124 -11.44 -14.77 7.05
C VAL A 124 -10.11 -14.98 7.78
N ARG A 125 -9.39 -16.08 7.50
CA ARG A 125 -8.08 -16.34 8.12
C ARG A 125 -7.04 -15.33 7.62
N ILE A 126 -7.04 -15.01 6.32
CA ILE A 126 -6.15 -14.01 5.73
C ILE A 126 -6.43 -12.63 6.34
N ASN A 127 -7.70 -12.22 6.41
CA ASN A 127 -8.12 -10.95 6.99
C ASN A 127 -7.75 -10.85 8.48
N ARG A 128 -7.92 -11.93 9.26
CA ARG A 128 -7.47 -11.96 10.66
C ARG A 128 -5.96 -11.81 10.78
N MET A 129 -5.18 -12.49 9.94
CA MET A 129 -3.72 -12.34 9.93
C MET A 129 -3.30 -10.91 9.58
N ILE A 130 -3.86 -10.33 8.53
CA ILE A 130 -3.59 -8.94 8.12
C ILE A 130 -4.00 -7.98 9.24
N GLY A 131 -5.18 -8.16 9.83
CA GLY A 131 -5.68 -7.35 10.93
C GLY A 131 -4.75 -7.39 12.14
N CYS A 132 -4.31 -8.59 12.55
CA CYS A 132 -3.33 -8.75 13.64
C CYS A 132 -2.02 -8.03 13.33
N ILE A 133 -1.46 -8.21 12.13
CA ILE A 133 -0.21 -7.55 11.73
C ILE A 133 -0.37 -6.02 11.79
N LEU A 134 -1.49 -5.47 11.30
CA LEU A 134 -1.76 -4.03 11.33
C LEU A 134 -1.88 -3.49 12.76
N ILE A 135 -2.56 -4.22 13.66
CA ILE A 135 -2.66 -3.86 15.08
C ILE A 135 -1.28 -3.87 15.73
N ILE A 136 -0.48 -4.92 15.50
CA ILE A 136 0.89 -5.04 16.04
C ILE A 136 1.76 -3.89 15.53
N LEU A 137 1.69 -3.57 14.23
CA LEU A 137 2.43 -2.44 13.66
C LEU A 137 1.99 -1.09 14.24
N GLY A 138 0.68 -0.88 14.42
CA GLY A 138 0.16 0.33 15.06
C GLY A 138 0.62 0.45 16.51
N PHE A 139 0.62 -0.64 17.27
CA PHE A 139 1.12 -0.67 18.65
C PHE A 139 2.64 -0.45 18.72
N SER A 140 3.41 -1.09 17.84
CA SER A 140 4.85 -0.89 17.74
C SER A 140 5.20 0.56 17.39
N LEU A 141 4.43 1.18 16.48
CA LEU A 141 4.58 2.59 16.15
C LEU A 141 4.30 3.50 17.34
N PHE A 142 3.27 3.18 18.13
CA PHE A 142 2.96 3.91 19.37
C PHE A 142 4.07 3.78 20.42
N LEU A 143 4.60 2.57 20.63
CA LEU A 143 5.70 2.31 21.58
C LEU A 143 7.00 3.01 21.18
N THR A 144 7.27 3.16 19.89
CA THR A 144 8.46 3.86 19.39
C THR A 144 8.42 5.37 19.74
N GLN A 145 7.26 5.91 20.11
CA GLN A 145 7.06 7.32 20.48
C GLN A 145 7.04 7.58 22.00
N LEU A 146 7.02 6.52 22.83
CA LEU A 146 7.15 6.62 24.29
C LEU A 146 8.64 6.73 24.68
#